data_AF-A0A5J5GGK8-F1
#
_entry.id   AF-A0A5J5GGK8-F1
#
_cell.length_a   1.000
_cell.length_b   1.000
_cell.length_c   1.000
_cell.angle_alpha   90.00
_cell.angle_beta   90.00
_cell.angle_gamma   90.00
#
_symmetry.space_group_name_H-M   'P 1'
#
loop_
_entity.id
_entity.type
_entity.pdbx_description
1 polymer ?
#
loop_
_entity_poly.entity_id
_entity_poly.type
_entity_poly.pdbx_seq_one_letter_code
_entity_poly.pdbx_strand_id
1 'polypeptide(L)' 'MHLGNYISDIIKEKGFIKAWVAEKANIKYKTFLDKIATDRFTGKELLRIAKVLGIELDELKHNYEWR' A
#
# COMPACT_ATOMS: atom_id res chain seq x y z
N MET A 1 7.66 8.21 8.56
CA MET A 1 7.59 6.94 7.83
C MET A 1 7.12 7.23 6.43
N HIS A 2 7.72 6.60 5.42
CA HIS A 2 7.24 6.67 4.03
C HIS A 2 6.13 5.64 3.84
N LEU A 3 4.98 6.07 3.31
CA LEU A 3 3.79 5.24 3.14
C LEU A 3 4.07 4.00 2.29
N GLY A 4 4.88 4.14 1.24
CA GLY A 4 5.30 3.07 0.36
C GLY A 4 6.23 2.05 1.02
N ASN A 5 7.03 2.46 2.00
CA ASN A 5 7.82 1.53 2.81
C ASN A 5 6.91 0.70 3.70
N TYR A 6 5.97 1.35 4.41
CA TYR A 6 4.99 0.63 5.24
C TYR A 6 4.17 -0.37 4.41
N ILE A 7 3.66 0.03 3.25
CA ILE A 7 2.96 -0.88 2.34
C ILE A 7 3.88 -2.03 1.90
N SER A 8 5.15 -1.75 1.58
CA SER A 8 6.12 -2.79 1.19
C SER A 8 6.41 -3.77 2.31
N ASP A 9 6.49 -3.30 3.55
CA ASP A 9 6.76 -4.12 4.72
C ASP A 9 5.58 -5.05 4.99
N ILE A 10 4.35 -4.55 4.97
CA ILE A 10 3.15 -5.40 5.14
C ILE A 10 3.02 -6.43 4.02
N ILE A 11 3.31 -6.04 2.77
CA ILE A 11 3.32 -6.98 1.64
C ILE A 11 4.29 -8.13 1.93
N LYS A 12 5.48 -7.82 2.46
CA LYS A 12 6.50 -8.80 2.81
C LYS A 12 6.09 -9.66 4.01
N GLU A 13 5.58 -9.04 5.08
CA GLU A 13 5.11 -9.72 6.29
C GLU A 13 3.99 -10.72 6.01
N LYS A 14 3.04 -10.36 5.14
CA LYS A 14 1.94 -11.23 4.72
C LYS A 14 2.34 -12.23 3.62
N GLY A 15 3.59 -12.21 3.15
CA GLY A 15 4.09 -13.13 2.13
C GLY A 15 3.51 -12.89 0.73
N PHE A 16 2.99 -11.70 0.45
CA PHE A 16 2.44 -11.36 -0.85
C PHE A 16 3.53 -10.89 -1.83
N ILE A 17 3.27 -11.09 -3.12
CA ILE A 17 4.11 -10.56 -4.19
C ILE A 17 3.59 -9.18 -4.59
N LYS A 18 4.47 -8.18 -4.68
CA LYS A 18 4.09 -6.80 -5.09
C LYS A 18 3.30 -6.77 -6.41
N ALA A 19 3.67 -7.62 -7.38
CA ALA A 19 2.96 -7.75 -8.65
C ALA A 19 1.51 -8.24 -8.47
N TRP A 20 1.29 -9.22 -7.59
CA TRP A 20 -0.04 -9.73 -7.27
C TRP A 20 -0.90 -8.65 -6.59
N VAL A 21 -0.33 -7.90 -5.65
CA VAL A 21 -1.03 -6.80 -4.96
C VAL A 21 -1.41 -5.70 -5.95
N ALA A 22 -0.51 -5.32 -6.85
CA ALA A 22 -0.77 -4.35 -7.90
C ALA A 22 -1.92 -4.80 -8.81
N GLU A 23 -1.92 -6.06 -9.23
CA GLU A 23 -3.00 -6.66 -10.03
C GLU A 23 -4.34 -6.58 -9.29
N LYS A 24 -4.41 -7.05 -8.04
CA LYS A 24 -5.65 -7.05 -7.26
C LYS A 24 -6.12 -5.64 -6.90
N ALA A 25 -5.21 -4.68 -6.76
CA ALA A 25 -5.53 -3.27 -6.56
C ALA A 25 -5.94 -2.54 -7.85
N ASN A 26 -5.90 -3.22 -9.01
CA ASN A 26 -6.14 -2.65 -10.33
C ASN A 26 -5.19 -1.47 -10.63
N ILE A 27 -3.90 -1.67 -10.38
CA ILE A 27 -2.81 -0.71 -10.63
C ILE A 27 -1.78 -1.41 -11.53
N LYS A 28 -1.35 -0.75 -12.61
CA LYS A 28 -0.26 -1.28 -13.45
C LYS A 28 0.99 -1.46 -12.59
N TYR A 29 1.65 -2.62 -12.69
CA TYR A 29 2.77 -2.95 -11.81
C TYR A 29 3.90 -1.89 -11.81
N LYS A 30 4.29 -1.37 -12.98
CA LYS A 30 5.28 -0.30 -13.07
C LYS A 30 4.85 0.97 -12.32
N THR A 31 3.57 1.35 -12.46
CA THR A 31 2.99 2.50 -11.76
C THR A 31 2.90 2.25 -10.25
N PHE A 32 2.61 1.02 -9.84
CA PHE A 32 2.59 0.63 -8.43
C PHE A 32 3.97 0.79 -7.78
N LEU A 33 5.03 0.31 -8.45
CA LEU A 33 6.40 0.47 -7.96
C LEU A 33 6.83 1.93 -7.86
N ASP A 34 6.52 2.75 -8.87
CA ASP A 34 6.81 4.20 -8.84
C ASP A 34 6.06 4.90 -7.70
N LYS A 35 4.78 4.55 -7.49
CA LYS A 35 3.96 5.10 -6.39
C LYS A 35 4.46 4.65 -5.01
N ILE A 36 4.98 3.43 -4.88
CA ILE A 36 5.67 2.99 -3.66
C ILE A 36 6.92 3.83 -3.41
N ALA A 37 7.73 4.08 -4.44
CA ALA A 37 8.97 4.84 -4.28
C ALA A 37 8.73 6.33 -3.98
N THR A 38 7.58 6.87 -4.38
CA THR A 38 7.28 8.31 -4.32
C THR A 38 6.16 8.68 -3.35
N ASP A 39 5.56 7.72 -2.66
CA ASP A 39 4.40 7.90 -1.77
C ASP A 39 3.17 8.54 -2.45
N ARG A 40 3.05 8.45 -3.78
CA ARG A 40 2.00 9.13 -4.58
C ARG A 40 0.73 8.31 -4.80
N PHE A 41 0.33 7.53 -3.82
CA PHE A 41 -0.96 6.82 -3.87
C PHE A 41 -2.12 7.77 -3.61
N THR A 42 -3.16 7.67 -4.43
CA THR A 42 -4.44 8.35 -4.17
C THR A 42 -5.20 7.62 -3.07
N GLY A 43 -6.12 8.32 -2.37
CA GLY A 43 -6.95 7.68 -1.34
C GLY A 43 -7.74 6.46 -1.85
N LYS A 44 -8.22 6.50 -3.10
CA LYS A 44 -8.91 5.36 -3.74
C LYS A 44 -7.98 4.17 -3.99
N GLU A 45 -6.72 4.41 -4.36
CA GLU A 45 -5.72 3.35 -4.53
C GLU A 45 -5.35 2.75 -3.18
N LEU A 46 -5.17 3.57 -2.15
CA LEU A 46 -4.91 3.10 -0.79
C LEU A 46 -6.06 2.23 -0.26
N LEU A 47 -7.32 2.64 -0.48
CA LEU A 47 -8.49 1.84 -0.12
C LEU A 47 -8.47 0.45 -0.77
N ARG A 48 -8.09 0.37 -2.06
CA ARG A 48 -7.99 -0.91 -2.76
C ARG A 48 -6.84 -1.76 -2.23
N ILE A 49 -5.67 -1.15 -2.01
CA ILE A 49 -4.49 -1.84 -1.47
C ILE A 49 -4.79 -2.36 -0.05
N ALA A 50 -5.38 -1.54 0.81
CA ALA A 50 -5.78 -1.94 2.16
C ALA A 50 -6.78 -3.10 2.13
N LYS A 51 -7.78 -3.08 1.24
CA LYS A 51 -8.71 -4.20 1.05
C LYS A 51 -8.00 -5.48 0.59
N VAL A 52 -7.06 -5.37 -0.35
CA VAL A 52 -6.28 -6.52 -0.86
C VAL A 52 -5.40 -7.11 0.23
N LEU A 53 -4.77 -6.26 1.02
CA LEU A 53 -3.87 -6.66 2.09
C LEU A 53 -4.62 -7.05 3.36
N GLY A 54 -5.94 -6.80 3.45
CA GLY A 54 -6.72 -7.02 4.67
C GLY A 54 -6.18 -6.20 5.83
N ILE A 55 -6.01 -4.89 5.62
CA ILE A 55 -5.61 -3.91 6.63
C ILE A 55 -6.77 -2.94 6.81
N GLU A 56 -7.08 -2.57 8.04
CA GLU A 56 -7.99 -1.46 8.30
C GLU A 56 -7.27 -0.13 8.07
N LEU A 57 -7.83 0.78 7.26
CA LEU A 57 -7.20 2.08 7.00
C LEU A 57 -7.09 2.96 8.24
N ASP A 58 -7.84 2.67 9.29
CA ASP A 58 -7.67 3.31 10.59
C ASP A 58 -6.29 3.01 11.19
N GLU A 59 -5.70 1.83 10.97
CA GLU A 59 -4.31 1.53 11.37
C GLU A 59 -3.29 2.36 10.58
N LEU A 60 -3.59 2.64 9.31
CA LEU A 60 -2.80 3.52 8.45
C LEU A 60 -2.87 4.99 8.93
N LYS A 61 -4.04 5.44 9.38
CA LYS A 61 -4.27 6.80 9.88
C LYS A 61 -3.65 7.02 11.27
N HIS A 62 -3.80 6.03 12.15
CA HIS A 62 -3.27 6.07 13.52
C HIS A 62 -1.73 6.23 13.53
N ASN A 63 -1.03 5.57 12.60
CA ASN A 63 0.43 5.73 12.46
C ASN A 63 0.87 7.07 11.86
N TYR A 64 -0.06 7.85 11.29
CA TYR A 64 0.20 9.17 10.71
C TYR A 64 -0.19 10.33 11.64
N GLU A 65 -1.21 10.15 12.50
CA GLU A 65 -1.71 11.19 13.42
C GLU A 65 -0.91 11.34 14.73
N TRP A 66 -0.02 10.40 15.09
CA TRP A 66 0.89 10.53 16.24
C TRP A 66 2.24 11.21 15.89
N ARG A 67 2.22 12.23 15.03
CA ARG A 67 3.35 13.12 14.78
C ARG A 67 2.94 14.58 14.80
#